data_AF-A0A6I2ZTV9-F1
#
_entry.id   AF-A0A6I2ZTV9-F1
#
_cell.length_a   1.000
_cell.length_b   1.000
_cell.length_c   1.000
_cell.angle_alpha   90.00
_cell.angle_beta   90.00
_cell.angle_gamma   90.00
#
_symmetry.space_group_name_H-M   'P 1'
#
loop_
_entity.id
_entity.type
_entity.pdbx_description
1 polymer ?
#
loop_
_entity_poly.entity_id
_entity_poly.type
_entity_poly.pdbx_seq_one_letter_code
_entity_poly.pdbx_strand_id
1 'polypeptide(L)'
;MSDSGSTPRTRAKAPAVLPQSNDDCWCGSGRKYKRCHKGLEGRIAPGIISPMRTVPANIVKPPYADTGEVPRWNEPRVKTPEIIERMRYACDMATDILRLAGEYVQPGMTTNDID
;
A
#
# COMPACT_ATOMS: atom_id res chain seq x y z
N MET A 1 23.79 44.77 12.96
CA MET A 1 22.63 44.33 12.15
C MET A 1 23.17 43.68 10.88
N SER A 2 23.10 42.35 10.78
CA SER A 2 23.05 41.60 9.52
C SER A 2 22.74 40.16 9.91
N ASP A 3 21.47 39.98 10.24
CA ASP A 3 20.85 38.67 10.45
C ASP A 3 20.80 37.99 9.08
N SER A 4 21.74 37.08 8.83
CA SER A 4 21.82 36.29 7.59
C SER A 4 20.69 35.27 7.61
N GLY A 5 19.50 35.73 7.22
CA GLY A 5 18.32 34.91 7.04
C GLY A 5 18.61 33.77 6.08
N SER A 6 18.74 32.56 6.63
CA SER A 6 18.74 31.33 5.85
C SER A 6 17.35 31.15 5.25
N THR A 7 17.19 31.56 3.99
CA THR A 7 15.97 31.36 3.21
C THR A 7 15.57 29.88 3.30
N PRO A 8 14.31 29.56 3.66
CA PRO A 8 13.87 28.17 3.71
C PRO A 8 14.06 27.58 2.32
N ARG A 9 14.91 26.56 2.18
CA ARG A 9 15.06 25.82 0.93
C ARG A 9 13.70 25.21 0.61
N THR A 10 12.98 25.82 -0.32
CA THR A 10 11.83 25.21 -1.00
C THR A 10 12.29 23.83 -1.42
N ARG A 11 11.60 22.78 -0.95
CA ARG A 11 11.89 21.42 -1.41
C ARG A 11 11.65 21.40 -2.91
N ALA A 12 12.73 21.39 -3.69
CA ALA A 12 12.63 21.27 -5.13
C ALA A 12 11.80 20.02 -5.48
N LYS A 13 11.05 20.06 -6.57
CA LYS A 13 10.30 18.90 -7.08
C LYS A 13 11.20 18.12 -8.03
N ALA A 14 11.09 16.79 -8.03
CA ALA A 14 11.82 15.96 -8.99
C ALA A 14 11.39 16.30 -10.43
N PRO A 15 12.34 16.39 -11.39
CA PRO A 15 12.05 16.60 -12.81
C PRO A 15 11.44 15.34 -13.44
N ALA A 16 10.78 15.51 -14.60
CA ALA A 16 10.20 14.38 -15.35
C ALA A 16 11.26 13.41 -15.88
N VAL A 17 12.44 13.93 -16.25
CA VAL A 17 13.63 13.12 -16.59
C VAL A 17 14.63 13.24 -15.45
N LEU A 18 14.94 12.13 -14.81
CA LEU A 18 15.85 12.09 -13.65
C LEU A 18 17.31 12.20 -14.11
N PRO A 19 18.20 12.84 -13.30
CA PRO A 19 19.63 12.91 -13.60
C PRO A 19 20.28 11.53 -13.68
N GLN A 20 21.41 11.40 -14.37
CA GLN A 20 22.21 10.17 -14.32
C GLN A 20 22.91 10.02 -12.96
N SER A 21 23.38 8.80 -12.65
CA SER A 21 23.93 8.46 -11.33
C SER A 21 25.01 9.43 -10.82
N ASN A 22 25.86 9.93 -11.71
CA ASN A 22 26.98 10.83 -11.39
C ASN A 22 26.68 12.31 -11.70
N ASP A 23 25.48 12.62 -12.16
CA ASP A 23 25.05 14.01 -12.36
C ASP A 23 24.71 14.64 -11.01
N ASP A 24 24.59 15.96 -10.99
CA ASP A 24 24.17 16.68 -9.79
C ASP A 24 22.69 16.40 -9.50
N CYS A 25 22.35 16.26 -8.21
CA CYS A 25 20.99 15.96 -7.81
C CYS A 25 20.07 17.16 -8.07
N TRP A 26 18.87 16.88 -8.58
CA TRP A 26 17.82 17.87 -8.88
C TRP A 26 17.39 18.74 -7.68
N CYS A 27 17.72 18.33 -6.45
CA CYS A 27 17.29 19.01 -5.24
C CYS A 27 18.14 20.24 -4.85
N GLY A 28 19.17 20.57 -5.64
CA GLY A 28 20.08 21.69 -5.36
C GLY A 28 21.02 21.46 -4.16
N SER A 29 21.20 20.22 -3.72
CA SER A 29 22.04 19.89 -2.56
C SER A 29 23.55 19.94 -2.83
N GLY A 30 23.97 20.08 -4.09
CA GLY A 30 25.37 19.95 -4.51
C GLY A 30 25.93 18.52 -4.43
N ARG A 31 25.11 17.53 -4.05
CA ARG A 31 25.50 16.12 -4.02
C ARG A 31 25.22 15.45 -5.36
N LYS A 32 26.06 14.46 -5.69
CA LYS A 32 25.82 13.53 -6.81
C LYS A 32 24.51 12.77 -6.62
N TYR A 33 23.74 12.57 -7.69
CA TYR A 33 22.40 12.01 -7.64
C TYR A 33 22.34 10.65 -6.93
N LYS A 34 23.28 9.75 -7.24
CA LYS A 34 23.43 8.44 -6.57
C LYS A 34 23.61 8.50 -5.06
N ARG A 35 24.14 9.60 -4.52
CA ARG A 35 24.40 9.82 -3.08
C ARG A 35 23.33 10.70 -2.41
N CYS A 36 22.27 11.05 -3.13
CA CYS A 36 21.23 11.95 -2.65
C CYS A 36 19.83 11.32 -2.77
N HIS A 37 19.20 11.38 -3.95
CA HIS A 37 17.81 10.92 -4.14
C HIS A 37 17.66 9.68 -5.02
N LYS A 38 18.72 9.17 -5.66
CA LYS A 38 18.60 7.96 -6.50
C LYS A 38 18.06 6.74 -5.75
N GLY A 39 18.46 6.57 -4.48
CA GLY A 39 17.93 5.48 -3.63
C GLY A 39 16.46 5.67 -3.19
N LEU A 40 15.85 6.81 -3.52
CA LEU A 40 14.44 7.08 -3.31
C LEU A 40 13.62 6.88 -4.59
N GLU A 41 14.26 6.63 -5.74
CA GLU A 41 13.57 6.24 -6.97
C GLU A 41 12.75 4.98 -6.74
N GLY A 42 11.54 4.95 -7.30
CA GLY A 42 10.65 3.80 -7.17
C GLY A 42 10.08 3.58 -5.76
N ARG A 43 10.34 4.49 -4.80
CA ARG A 43 9.67 4.42 -3.49
C ARG A 43 8.17 4.72 -3.68
N ILE A 44 7.35 3.71 -3.40
CA ILE A 44 5.90 3.86 -3.33
C ILE A 44 5.56 4.76 -2.13
N ALA A 45 4.75 5.79 -2.35
CA ALA A 45 4.17 6.61 -1.29
C ALA A 45 2.72 6.15 -1.02
N PRO A 46 2.21 6.30 0.22
CA PRO A 46 0.81 6.02 0.52
C PRO A 46 -0.13 6.84 -0.37
N GLY A 47 -1.18 6.18 -0.89
CA GLY A 47 -2.27 6.81 -1.64
C GLY A 47 -3.34 7.41 -0.74
N ILE A 48 -4.34 8.06 -1.36
CA ILE A 48 -5.55 8.51 -0.67
C ILE A 48 -6.48 7.30 -0.50
N ILE A 49 -6.96 7.06 0.72
CA ILE A 49 -7.85 5.94 1.05
C ILE A 49 -9.30 6.46 1.08
N SER A 50 -10.22 5.74 0.43
CA SER A 50 -11.65 6.06 0.47
C SER A 50 -12.29 5.81 1.85
N PRO A 51 -13.49 6.35 2.12
CA PRO A 51 -14.27 5.95 3.30
C PRO A 51 -14.58 4.45 3.29
N MET A 52 -14.76 3.87 4.48
CA MET A 52 -15.06 2.45 4.64
C MET A 52 -16.36 2.05 3.91
N ARG A 53 -16.31 0.98 3.10
CA ARG A 53 -17.50 0.42 2.43
C ARG A 53 -18.36 -0.37 3.42
N THR A 54 -19.68 -0.36 3.19
CA THR A 54 -20.64 -1.07 4.05
C THR A 54 -20.78 -2.53 3.68
N VAL A 55 -20.77 -3.42 4.68
CA VAL A 55 -21.10 -4.84 4.51
C VAL A 55 -22.58 -5.07 4.86
N PRO A 56 -23.39 -5.70 3.99
CA PRO A 56 -24.78 -6.05 4.27
C PRO A 56 -24.98 -6.84 5.58
N ALA A 57 -26.05 -6.55 6.31
CA ALA A 57 -26.30 -7.07 7.66
C ALA A 57 -26.50 -8.61 7.71
N ASN A 58 -26.84 -9.24 6.59
CA ASN A 58 -27.06 -10.68 6.50
C ASN A 58 -25.75 -11.49 6.38
N ILE A 59 -24.60 -10.84 6.16
CA ILE A 59 -23.30 -11.50 6.12
C ILE A 59 -22.78 -11.65 7.54
N VAL A 60 -22.43 -12.87 7.92
CA VAL A 60 -21.86 -13.16 9.25
C VAL A 60 -20.51 -12.46 9.37
N LYS A 61 -20.42 -11.56 10.36
CA LYS A 61 -19.20 -10.80 10.63
C LYS A 61 -18.24 -11.59 11.52
N PRO A 62 -16.92 -11.48 11.31
CA PRO A 62 -15.95 -11.96 12.29
C PRO A 62 -16.00 -11.10 13.57
N PRO A 63 -15.50 -11.61 14.71
CA PRO A 63 -15.57 -10.92 16.01
C PRO A 63 -14.78 -9.60 16.04
N TYR A 64 -13.84 -9.41 15.12
CA TYR A 64 -13.02 -8.20 15.02
C TYR A 64 -13.62 -7.13 14.08
N ALA A 65 -14.75 -7.39 13.42
CA ALA A 65 -15.25 -6.49 12.36
C ALA A 65 -15.55 -5.07 12.87
N ASP A 66 -16.12 -4.96 14.09
CA ASP A 66 -16.51 -3.67 14.65
C ASP A 66 -15.44 -3.08 15.59
N THR A 67 -14.60 -3.92 16.21
CA THR A 67 -13.60 -3.49 17.22
C THR A 67 -12.17 -3.39 16.68
N GLY A 68 -11.85 -4.10 15.59
CA GLY A 68 -10.47 -4.30 15.12
C GLY A 68 -9.62 -5.21 16.01
N GLU A 69 -10.16 -5.67 17.15
CA GLU A 69 -9.44 -6.51 18.10
C GLU A 69 -9.66 -8.00 17.76
N VAL A 70 -8.57 -8.70 17.45
CA VAL A 70 -8.63 -10.14 17.15
C VAL A 70 -8.53 -10.93 18.45
N PRO A 71 -9.61 -11.59 18.92
CA PRO A 71 -9.55 -12.41 20.11
C PRO A 71 -8.66 -13.63 19.89
N ARG A 72 -7.90 -14.02 20.91
CA ARG A 72 -7.16 -15.29 20.87
C ARG A 72 -8.12 -16.45 21.06
N TRP A 73 -8.09 -17.39 20.12
CA TRP A 73 -8.83 -18.64 20.17
C TRP A 73 -7.84 -19.79 20.43
N ASN A 74 -8.17 -20.76 21.29
CA ASN A 74 -7.44 -22.03 21.43
C ASN A 74 -8.00 -23.10 20.47
N GLU A 75 -7.39 -23.28 19.30
CA GLU A 75 -7.81 -24.26 18.28
C GLU A 75 -6.74 -25.32 18.06
N PRO A 76 -7.14 -26.56 17.77
CA PRO A 76 -6.23 -27.56 17.28
C PRO A 76 -5.49 -27.10 16.01
N ARG A 77 -4.18 -27.37 15.96
CA ARG A 77 -3.35 -27.14 14.77
C ARG A 77 -3.76 -28.05 13.61
N VAL A 78 -4.20 -29.26 13.92
CA VAL A 78 -4.76 -30.21 12.95
C VAL A 78 -6.26 -30.00 12.88
N LYS A 79 -6.77 -29.61 11.72
CA LYS A 79 -8.20 -29.35 11.51
C LYS A 79 -8.97 -30.66 11.32
N THR A 80 -10.21 -30.67 11.77
CA THR A 80 -11.11 -31.79 11.52
C THR A 80 -11.48 -31.84 10.02
N PRO A 81 -11.90 -33.00 9.49
CA PRO A 81 -12.35 -33.10 8.09
C PRO A 81 -13.42 -32.07 7.72
N GLU A 82 -14.34 -31.76 8.62
CA GLU A 82 -15.43 -30.79 8.40
C GLU A 82 -14.90 -29.36 8.29
N ILE A 83 -13.94 -28.97 9.13
CA ILE A 83 -13.30 -27.65 9.04
C ILE A 83 -12.51 -27.54 7.73
N ILE A 84 -11.78 -28.59 7.36
CA ILE A 84 -11.04 -28.62 6.09
C ILE A 84 -11.98 -28.41 4.91
N GLU A 85 -13.16 -29.04 4.91
CA GLU A 85 -14.13 -28.85 3.83
C GLU A 85 -14.66 -27.42 3.74
N ARG A 86 -14.94 -26.79 4.89
CA ARG A 86 -15.31 -25.36 4.93
C ARG A 86 -14.19 -24.46 4.41
N MET A 87 -12.93 -24.80 4.72
CA MET A 87 -11.77 -24.07 4.20
C MET A 87 -11.65 -24.21 2.68
N ARG A 88 -11.89 -25.41 2.12
CA ARG A 88 -11.88 -25.62 0.65
C ARG A 88 -12.89 -24.71 -0.04
N TYR A 89 -14.13 -24.68 0.46
CA TYR A 89 -15.16 -23.81 -0.07
C TYR A 89 -14.78 -22.33 -0.01
N ALA A 90 -14.25 -21.87 1.12
CA ALA A 90 -13.81 -20.47 1.27
C ALA A 90 -12.66 -20.11 0.31
N CYS A 91 -11.69 -21.00 0.14
CA CYS A 91 -10.56 -20.81 -0.78
C CYS A 91 -10.97 -20.85 -2.25
N ASP A 92 -11.95 -21.67 -2.61
CA ASP A 92 -12.50 -21.75 -3.96
C ASP A 92 -13.11 -20.40 -4.36
N MET A 93 -14.00 -19.84 -3.52
CA MET A 93 -14.55 -18.50 -3.75
C MET A 93 -13.47 -17.41 -3.78
N ALA A 94 -12.46 -17.48 -2.90
CA ALA A 94 -11.38 -16.52 -2.88
C ALA A 94 -10.55 -16.55 -4.18
N THR A 95 -10.45 -17.71 -4.82
CA THR A 95 -9.78 -17.86 -6.12
C THR A 95 -10.51 -17.08 -7.21
N ASP A 96 -11.83 -17.19 -7.27
CA ASP A 96 -12.64 -16.43 -8.22
C ASP A 96 -12.55 -14.92 -8.00
N ILE A 97 -12.60 -14.47 -6.74
CA ILE A 97 -12.46 -13.05 -6.38
C ILE A 97 -11.09 -12.52 -6.79
N LEU A 98 -10.01 -13.27 -6.53
CA LEU A 98 -8.65 -12.89 -6.91
C LEU A 98 -8.50 -12.78 -8.43
N ARG A 99 -9.08 -13.74 -9.17
CA ARG A 99 -9.06 -13.72 -10.64
C ARG A 99 -9.77 -12.49 -11.18
N LEU A 100 -10.95 -12.17 -10.65
CA LEU A 100 -11.71 -10.98 -11.02
C LEU A 100 -10.92 -9.69 -10.71
N ALA A 101 -10.33 -9.57 -9.53
CA ALA A 101 -9.49 -8.42 -9.18
C ALA A 101 -8.32 -8.26 -10.16
N GLY A 102 -7.73 -9.37 -10.62
CA GLY A 102 -6.68 -9.38 -11.63
C GLY A 102 -7.10 -8.80 -12.98
N GLU A 103 -8.37 -8.93 -13.38
CA GLU A 103 -8.90 -8.37 -14.63
C GLU A 103 -8.89 -6.83 -14.63
N TYR A 104 -8.88 -6.19 -13.46
CA TYR A 104 -8.84 -4.73 -13.33
C TYR A 104 -7.41 -4.15 -13.33
N VAL A 105 -6.37 -4.98 -13.29
CA VAL A 105 -4.98 -4.53 -13.19
C VAL A 105 -4.50 -3.97 -14.53
N GLN A 106 -4.49 -2.64 -14.65
CA GLN A 106 -4.00 -1.91 -15.83
C GLN A 106 -3.40 -0.55 -15.47
N PRO A 107 -2.53 0.03 -16.32
CA PRO A 107 -1.97 1.36 -16.09
C PRO A 107 -3.06 2.42 -15.85
N GLY A 108 -2.88 3.24 -14.81
CA GLY A 108 -3.81 4.29 -14.42
C GLY A 108 -4.85 3.87 -13.37
N MET A 109 -5.01 2.57 -13.10
CA MET A 109 -5.89 2.08 -12.02
C MET A 109 -5.21 2.25 -10.65
N THR A 110 -5.92 2.78 -9.66
CA THR A 110 -5.40 2.85 -8.28
C THR A 110 -5.72 1.57 -7.50
N THR A 111 -4.98 1.32 -6.43
CA THR A 111 -5.31 0.20 -5.52
C THR A 111 -6.67 0.36 -4.86
N ASN A 112 -7.16 1.59 -4.68
CA ASN A 112 -8.49 1.88 -4.12
C ASN A 112 -9.62 1.58 -5.12
N ASP A 113 -9.33 1.58 -6.43
CA ASP A 113 -10.32 1.22 -7.45
C ASP A 113 -10.49 -0.31 -7.56
N ILE A 114 -9.45 -1.08 -7.19
CA ILE A 114 -9.44 -2.54 -7.23
C ILE A 114 -9.94 -3.16 -5.92
N ASP A 115 -9.53 -2.59 -4.78
CA ASP A 115 -10.13 -2.90 -3.46
C ASP A 115 -11.64 -2.70 -3.51
#